data_AF-A0A9N9EQ69-F1
#
_entry.id   AF-A0A9N9EQ69-F1
#
_cell.length_a   1.000
_cell.length_b   1.000
_cell.length_c   1.000
_cell.angle_alpha   90.00
_cell.angle_beta   90.00
_cell.angle_gamma   90.00
#
_symmetry.space_group_name_H-M   'P 1'
#
loop_
_entity.id
_entity.type
_entity.pdbx_description
1 polymer ?
#
loop_
_entity_poly.entity_id
_entity_poly.type
_entity_poly.pdbx_seq_one_letter_code
_entity_poly.pdbx_strand_id
1 'polypeptide(L)'
;MRYTSIITLVILASTTLSSAQFDDMGLSQSCMDEAQKLIGSQEINACIPISSLASLFTGSQKGDKEAVMKTVADSICSLPKCSDSLIASTQKDFRAACQQDLKANNDVVTLIDVAISLYSPSRDSMCFKNSTDGYCLIESYTAAKQIFDNAPKDQSPILTFVGAPKEQVCTPCNKAIANTFNNYQKQHPEAFTDIKDYNDKDVENAKSALTGKCGESFL
;
A
#
# COMPACT_ATOMS: atom_id res chain seq x y z
N MET A 1 0.86 13.01 11.28
CA MET A 1 0.31 11.70 10.86
C MET A 1 0.35 11.58 9.34
N ARG A 2 1.55 11.53 8.73
CA ARG A 2 1.71 11.40 7.26
C ARG A 2 2.36 10.06 6.83
N TYR A 3 2.99 9.35 7.76
CA TYR A 3 3.74 8.11 7.50
C TYR A 3 2.96 6.82 7.76
N THR A 4 1.80 6.90 8.41
CA THR A 4 0.85 5.76 8.50
C THR A 4 0.26 5.42 7.14
N SER A 5 0.36 6.30 6.15
CA SER A 5 -0.31 6.14 4.87
C SER A 5 0.16 4.89 4.12
N ILE A 6 1.44 4.55 3.98
CA ILE A 6 1.85 3.48 3.03
C ILE A 6 1.31 2.08 3.37
N ILE A 7 1.29 1.70 4.64
CA ILE A 7 0.71 0.40 5.08
C ILE A 7 -0.83 0.48 5.20
N THR A 8 -1.37 1.69 5.40
CA THR A 8 -2.83 1.91 5.44
C THR A 8 -3.43 2.25 4.07
N LEU A 9 -2.61 2.48 3.05
CA LEU A 9 -2.96 2.94 1.68
C LEU A 9 -3.73 1.83 0.95
N VAL A 10 -3.45 0.55 1.25
CA VAL A 10 -4.24 -0.56 0.69
C VAL A 10 -5.59 -0.74 1.41
N ILE A 11 -5.77 -0.20 2.63
CA ILE A 11 -6.95 -0.47 3.49
C ILE A 11 -7.94 0.72 3.55
N LEU A 12 -7.50 1.94 3.29
CA LEU A 12 -8.30 3.17 3.49
C LEU A 12 -9.16 3.62 2.30
N ALA A 13 -9.18 2.92 1.17
CA ALA A 13 -10.11 3.22 0.07
C ALA A 13 -11.57 2.78 0.37
N SER A 14 -11.94 2.61 1.65
CA SER A 14 -13.09 1.81 2.06
C SER A 14 -14.45 2.54 2.13
N THR A 15 -14.56 3.75 1.58
CA THR A 15 -15.88 4.35 1.34
C THR A 15 -16.37 3.97 -0.05
N THR A 16 -16.82 2.72 -0.16
CA THR A 16 -18.00 2.32 -0.93
C THR A 16 -17.96 2.58 -2.45
N LEU A 17 -17.55 1.57 -3.23
CA LEU A 17 -17.58 1.55 -4.70
C LEU A 17 -18.87 0.87 -5.19
N SER A 18 -20.02 1.54 -5.04
CA SER A 18 -21.20 1.26 -5.86
C SER A 18 -21.34 2.35 -6.92
N SER A 19 -22.02 2.09 -8.03
CA SER A 19 -22.26 3.10 -9.08
C SER A 19 -22.94 4.38 -8.55
N ALA A 20 -23.60 4.30 -7.39
CA ALA A 20 -24.23 5.44 -6.71
C ALA A 20 -23.28 6.24 -5.79
N GLN A 21 -22.06 5.77 -5.53
CA GLN A 21 -21.11 6.39 -4.61
C GLN A 21 -19.83 6.90 -5.30
N PHE A 22 -19.52 6.42 -6.51
CA PHE A 22 -18.53 7.09 -7.35
C PHE A 22 -18.95 8.53 -7.70
N ASP A 23 -20.26 8.78 -7.82
CA ASP A 23 -20.81 10.13 -8.03
C ASP A 23 -20.46 11.08 -6.86
N ASP A 24 -20.39 10.57 -5.63
CA ASP A 24 -20.01 11.35 -4.43
C ASP A 24 -18.49 11.53 -4.29
N MET A 25 -17.68 10.80 -5.06
CA MET A 25 -16.21 10.91 -5.05
C MET A 25 -15.68 12.07 -5.91
N GLY A 26 -16.57 12.77 -6.62
CA GLY A 26 -16.22 13.90 -7.48
C GLY A 26 -15.30 13.51 -8.64
N LEU A 27 -15.47 12.29 -9.17
CA LEU A 27 -14.69 11.77 -10.28
C LEU A 27 -15.30 12.17 -11.63
N SER A 28 -14.45 12.37 -12.63
CA SER A 28 -14.90 12.45 -14.01
C SER A 28 -15.54 11.14 -14.47
N GLN A 29 -16.53 11.22 -15.36
CA GLN A 29 -17.19 10.03 -15.92
C GLN A 29 -16.18 9.07 -16.58
N SER A 30 -15.18 9.60 -17.29
CA SER A 30 -14.14 8.78 -17.91
C SER A 30 -13.33 7.99 -16.88
N CYS A 31 -13.02 8.60 -15.73
CA CYS A 31 -12.31 7.91 -14.67
C CYS A 31 -13.16 6.83 -14.00
N MET A 32 -14.45 7.11 -13.78
CA MET A 32 -15.40 6.12 -13.25
C MET A 32 -15.53 4.91 -14.17
N ASP A 33 -15.67 5.13 -15.48
CA ASP A 33 -15.79 4.06 -16.46
C ASP A 33 -14.55 3.17 -16.48
N GLU A 34 -13.35 3.75 -16.42
CA GLU A 34 -12.10 2.99 -16.38
C GLU A 34 -11.92 2.24 -15.04
N ALA A 35 -12.31 2.83 -13.91
CA ALA A 35 -12.31 2.14 -12.61
C ALA A 35 -13.27 0.94 -12.62
N GLN A 36 -14.46 1.07 -13.22
CA GLN A 36 -15.40 -0.04 -13.38
C GLN A 36 -14.85 -1.14 -14.29
N LYS A 37 -14.19 -0.76 -15.40
CA LYS A 37 -13.50 -1.70 -16.29
C LYS A 37 -12.40 -2.46 -15.55
N LEU A 38 -11.63 -1.80 -14.68
CA LEU A 38 -10.62 -2.45 -13.85
C LEU A 38 -11.24 -3.50 -12.92
N ILE A 39 -12.34 -3.16 -12.23
CA ILE A 39 -13.07 -4.09 -11.35
C ILE A 39 -13.57 -5.30 -12.13
N GLY A 40 -14.09 -5.09 -13.34
CA GLY A 40 -14.64 -6.14 -14.21
C GLY A 40 -13.60 -6.91 -15.06
N SER A 41 -12.33 -6.51 -15.05
CA SER A 41 -11.31 -7.09 -15.92
C SER A 41 -10.95 -8.52 -15.51
N GLN A 42 -11.22 -9.50 -16.38
CA GLN A 42 -10.87 -10.90 -16.12
C GLN A 42 -9.34 -11.12 -16.02
N GLU A 43 -8.56 -10.41 -16.84
CA GLU A 43 -7.10 -10.50 -16.84
C GLU A 43 -6.52 -10.01 -15.51
N ILE A 44 -7.03 -8.89 -14.99
CA ILE A 44 -6.59 -8.37 -13.69
C ILE A 44 -7.10 -9.26 -12.56
N ASN A 45 -8.36 -9.69 -12.60
CA ASN A 45 -8.93 -10.58 -11.59
C ASN A 45 -8.24 -11.96 -11.50
N ALA A 46 -7.48 -12.36 -12.53
CA ALA A 46 -6.66 -13.57 -12.49
C ALA A 46 -5.44 -13.46 -11.54
N CYS A 47 -5.04 -12.24 -11.16
CA CYS A 47 -3.85 -11.98 -10.34
C CYS A 47 -4.08 -10.99 -9.18
N ILE A 48 -5.15 -10.19 -9.22
CA ILE A 48 -5.63 -9.32 -8.14
C ILE A 48 -7.14 -9.46 -8.11
N PRO A 49 -7.74 -10.12 -7.11
CA PRO A 49 -9.15 -10.44 -7.14
C PRO A 49 -9.98 -9.22 -6.68
N ILE A 50 -9.90 -8.11 -7.41
CA ILE A 50 -10.50 -6.82 -7.07
C ILE A 50 -12.01 -6.98 -6.81
N SER A 51 -12.70 -7.76 -7.65
CA SER A 51 -14.14 -7.99 -7.52
C SER A 51 -14.51 -8.68 -6.20
N SER A 52 -13.71 -9.62 -5.71
CA SER A 52 -13.98 -10.29 -4.42
C SER A 52 -13.59 -9.43 -3.23
N LEU A 53 -12.52 -8.63 -3.39
CA LEU A 53 -12.03 -7.72 -2.35
C LEU A 53 -12.86 -6.44 -2.25
N ALA A 54 -13.65 -6.08 -3.28
CA ALA A 54 -14.47 -4.88 -3.31
C ALA A 54 -15.33 -4.73 -2.05
N SER A 55 -15.93 -5.82 -1.57
CA SER A 55 -16.76 -5.83 -0.36
C SER A 55 -16.00 -5.47 0.93
N LEU A 56 -14.70 -5.79 0.99
CA LEU A 56 -13.81 -5.40 2.10
C LEU A 56 -13.53 -3.89 2.07
N PHE A 57 -13.62 -3.28 0.88
CA PHE A 57 -13.48 -1.85 0.65
C PHE A 57 -14.82 -1.09 0.58
N THR A 58 -15.97 -1.76 0.75
CA THR A 58 -17.26 -1.05 0.77
C THR A 58 -17.97 -1.14 2.10
N GLY A 59 -17.42 -1.86 3.07
CA GLY A 59 -17.96 -1.93 4.41
C GLY A 59 -17.32 -0.89 5.33
N SER A 60 -18.13 -0.25 6.18
CA SER A 60 -17.67 0.29 7.47
C SER A 60 -17.23 -0.87 8.34
N GLN A 61 -16.06 -1.46 8.03
CA GLN A 61 -15.51 -2.63 8.70
C GLN A 61 -15.17 -2.22 10.14
N LYS A 62 -16.16 -2.32 11.04
CA LYS A 62 -15.98 -2.34 12.50
C LYS A 62 -15.36 -3.66 12.98
N GLY A 63 -14.79 -4.45 12.06
CA GLY A 63 -14.18 -5.75 12.31
C GLY A 63 -12.69 -5.65 12.66
N ASP A 64 -12.12 -6.80 13.03
CA ASP A 64 -10.70 -6.96 13.28
C ASP A 64 -9.88 -6.69 11.99
N LYS A 65 -9.12 -5.60 11.99
CA LYS A 65 -8.29 -5.18 10.85
C LYS A 65 -7.25 -6.25 10.48
N GLU A 66 -6.76 -7.01 11.46
CA GLU A 66 -5.79 -8.08 11.19
C GLU A 66 -6.44 -9.23 10.41
N ALA A 67 -7.67 -9.59 10.75
CA ALA A 67 -8.45 -10.58 10.00
C ALA A 67 -8.75 -10.12 8.56
N VAL A 68 -9.06 -8.83 8.36
CA VAL A 68 -9.25 -8.25 7.01
C VAL A 68 -7.95 -8.32 6.21
N MET A 69 -6.82 -7.86 6.79
CA MET A 69 -5.52 -7.94 6.11
C MET A 69 -5.13 -9.37 5.77
N LYS A 70 -5.40 -10.32 6.67
CA LYS A 70 -5.14 -11.75 6.41
C LYS A 70 -5.98 -12.25 5.23
N THR A 71 -7.26 -11.90 5.19
CA THR A 71 -8.17 -12.30 4.10
C THR A 71 -7.71 -11.75 2.76
N VAL A 72 -7.30 -10.48 2.73
CA VAL A 72 -6.73 -9.83 1.55
C VAL A 72 -5.45 -10.54 1.11
N ALA A 73 -4.53 -10.79 2.04
CA ALA A 73 -3.26 -11.45 1.76
C ALA A 73 -3.47 -12.88 1.26
N ASP A 74 -4.33 -13.69 1.89
CA ASP A 74 -4.65 -15.04 1.42
C ASP A 74 -5.24 -15.03 0.00
N SER A 75 -6.11 -14.06 -0.30
CA SER A 75 -6.73 -13.92 -1.62
C SER A 75 -5.74 -13.52 -2.70
N ILE A 76 -4.82 -12.60 -2.42
CA ILE A 76 -3.83 -12.12 -3.40
C ILE A 76 -2.68 -13.13 -3.55
N CYS A 77 -2.20 -13.69 -2.44
CA CYS A 77 -1.01 -14.54 -2.43
C CYS A 77 -1.27 -15.97 -2.92
N SER A 78 -2.53 -16.39 -3.01
CA SER A 78 -2.93 -17.65 -3.65
C SER A 78 -3.01 -17.56 -5.19
N LEU A 79 -2.94 -16.36 -5.75
CA LEU A 79 -2.99 -16.12 -7.19
C LEU A 79 -1.59 -15.90 -7.78
N PRO A 80 -1.40 -16.17 -9.09
CA PRO A 80 -0.17 -15.78 -9.78
C PRO A 80 -0.01 -14.25 -9.73
N LYS A 81 1.23 -13.78 -9.66
CA LYS A 81 1.54 -12.35 -9.77
C LYS A 81 1.16 -11.85 -11.18
N CYS A 82 0.57 -10.66 -11.28
CA CYS A 82 0.33 -10.03 -12.58
C CYS A 82 1.67 -9.78 -13.29
N SER A 83 1.68 -9.88 -14.61
CA SER A 83 2.86 -9.51 -15.39
C SER A 83 3.09 -8.00 -15.32
N ASP A 84 4.35 -7.58 -15.37
CA ASP A 84 4.70 -6.15 -15.38
C ASP A 84 4.10 -5.43 -16.60
N SER A 85 3.96 -6.12 -17.74
CA SER A 85 3.31 -5.57 -18.93
C SER A 85 1.83 -5.28 -18.74
N LEU A 86 1.10 -6.17 -18.04
CA LEU A 86 -0.31 -5.98 -17.73
C LEU A 86 -0.49 -4.77 -16.81
N ILE A 87 0.29 -4.71 -15.72
CA ILE A 87 0.26 -3.60 -14.76
C ILE A 87 0.62 -2.27 -15.42
N ALA A 88 1.66 -2.23 -16.26
CA ALA A 88 2.05 -1.02 -16.97
C ALA A 88 0.95 -0.55 -17.95
N SER A 89 0.30 -1.48 -18.67
CA SER A 89 -0.83 -1.15 -19.54
C SER A 89 -2.02 -0.61 -18.74
N THR A 90 -2.37 -1.27 -17.63
CA THR A 90 -3.45 -0.84 -16.75
C THR A 90 -3.20 0.54 -16.16
N GLN A 91 -1.97 0.81 -15.71
CA GLN A 91 -1.61 2.13 -15.19
C GLN A 91 -1.74 3.20 -16.26
N LYS A 92 -1.27 2.91 -17.48
CA LYS A 92 -1.35 3.85 -18.60
C LYS A 92 -2.80 4.18 -18.96
N ASP A 93 -3.66 3.17 -19.06
CA ASP A 93 -5.08 3.35 -19.38
C ASP A 93 -5.78 4.12 -18.26
N PHE A 94 -5.52 3.77 -17.00
CA PHE A 94 -6.06 4.47 -15.84
C PHE A 94 -5.66 5.95 -15.81
N ARG A 95 -4.36 6.25 -15.99
CA ARG A 95 -3.86 7.64 -16.05
C ARG A 95 -4.45 8.44 -17.19
N ALA A 96 -4.66 7.81 -18.35
CA ALA A 96 -5.26 8.47 -19.50
C ALA A 96 -6.73 8.83 -19.23
N ALA A 97 -7.50 7.90 -18.68
CA ALA A 97 -8.92 8.10 -18.38
C ALA A 97 -9.17 9.06 -17.21
N CYS A 98 -8.28 9.05 -16.21
CA CYS A 98 -8.38 9.84 -14.98
C CYS A 98 -7.49 11.10 -14.98
N GLN A 99 -6.99 11.53 -16.14
CA GLN A 99 -6.01 12.64 -16.20
C GLN A 99 -6.53 13.93 -15.56
N GLN A 100 -7.83 14.24 -15.73
CA GLN A 100 -8.45 15.41 -15.13
C GLN A 100 -8.44 15.34 -13.61
N ASP A 101 -8.80 14.18 -13.05
CA ASP A 101 -8.90 13.95 -11.61
C ASP A 101 -7.52 13.89 -10.95
N LEU A 102 -6.53 13.31 -11.62
CA LEU A 102 -5.12 13.35 -11.19
C LEU A 102 -4.60 14.79 -11.14
N LYS A 103 -4.88 15.61 -12.15
CA LYS A 103 -4.52 17.05 -12.16
C LYS A 103 -5.22 17.83 -11.05
N ALA A 104 -6.45 17.43 -10.70
CA ALA A 104 -7.19 17.99 -9.58
C ALA A 104 -6.69 17.50 -8.21
N ASN A 105 -5.69 16.60 -8.17
CA ASN A 105 -5.22 15.93 -6.96
C ASN A 105 -6.34 15.22 -6.18
N ASN A 106 -7.26 14.56 -6.90
CA ASN A 106 -8.28 13.75 -6.28
C ASN A 106 -7.61 12.60 -5.50
N ASP A 107 -7.89 12.50 -4.20
CA ASP A 107 -7.20 11.57 -3.31
C ASP A 107 -7.48 10.09 -3.68
N VAL A 108 -8.69 9.76 -4.12
CA VAL A 108 -9.07 8.39 -4.51
C VAL A 108 -8.35 7.97 -5.79
N VAL A 109 -8.30 8.85 -6.79
CA VAL A 109 -7.60 8.55 -8.05
C VAL A 109 -6.10 8.44 -7.83
N THR A 110 -5.52 9.36 -7.06
CA THR A 110 -4.10 9.32 -6.68
C THR A 110 -3.78 8.02 -5.96
N LEU A 111 -4.66 7.58 -5.06
CA LEU A 111 -4.52 6.32 -4.35
C LEU A 111 -4.48 5.11 -5.28
N ILE A 112 -5.43 5.01 -6.21
CA ILE A 112 -5.49 3.91 -7.17
C ILE A 112 -4.25 3.91 -8.07
N ASP A 113 -3.84 5.09 -8.58
CA ASP A 113 -2.65 5.20 -9.42
C ASP A 113 -1.38 4.75 -8.69
N VAL A 114 -1.20 5.19 -7.43
CA VAL A 114 -0.08 4.74 -6.58
C VAL A 114 -0.15 3.23 -6.35
N ALA A 115 -1.33 2.67 -6.06
CA ALA A 115 -1.48 1.23 -5.83
C ALA A 115 -1.12 0.40 -7.06
N ILE A 116 -1.48 0.85 -8.26
CA ILE A 116 -1.08 0.19 -9.51
C ILE A 116 0.44 0.34 -9.72
N SER A 117 0.99 1.55 -9.54
CA SER A 117 2.43 1.82 -9.73
C SER A 117 3.32 0.98 -8.80
N LEU A 118 2.88 0.76 -7.56
CA LEU A 118 3.62 0.01 -6.54
C LEU A 118 3.13 -1.43 -6.41
N TYR A 119 2.38 -1.95 -7.38
CA TYR A 119 1.80 -3.29 -7.31
C TYR A 119 2.86 -4.36 -7.00
N SER A 120 3.93 -4.41 -7.80
CA SER A 120 4.95 -5.43 -7.70
C SER A 120 5.60 -5.50 -6.29
N PRO A 121 6.18 -4.40 -5.76
CA PRO A 121 6.78 -4.45 -4.43
C PRO A 121 5.75 -4.63 -3.30
N SER A 122 4.52 -4.12 -3.47
CA SER A 122 3.46 -4.26 -2.46
C SER A 122 2.95 -5.69 -2.37
N ARG A 123 2.70 -6.34 -3.52
CA ARG A 123 2.29 -7.74 -3.60
C ARG A 123 3.35 -8.65 -2.99
N ASP A 124 4.61 -8.46 -3.37
CA ASP A 124 5.69 -9.32 -2.86
C ASP A 124 5.87 -9.15 -1.34
N SER A 125 5.78 -7.91 -0.85
CA SER A 125 5.82 -7.60 0.59
C SER A 125 4.64 -8.21 1.37
N MET A 126 3.43 -8.15 0.80
CA MET A 126 2.22 -8.70 1.41
C MET A 126 2.29 -10.23 1.53
N CYS A 127 2.94 -10.88 0.57
CA CYS A 127 3.05 -12.35 0.53
C CYS A 127 4.24 -12.91 1.30
N PHE A 128 5.10 -12.07 1.89
CA PHE A 128 6.13 -12.58 2.79
C PHE A 128 5.52 -13.22 4.02
N LYS A 129 6.05 -14.39 4.37
CA LYS A 129 5.70 -15.18 5.55
C LYS A 129 6.87 -15.19 6.52
N ASN A 130 6.57 -15.13 7.82
CA ASN A 130 7.54 -15.32 8.87
C ASN A 130 7.77 -16.83 9.14
N SER A 131 8.61 -17.15 10.12
CA SER A 131 8.94 -18.55 10.47
C SER A 131 7.77 -19.36 11.05
N THR A 132 6.66 -18.71 11.39
CA THR A 132 5.44 -19.35 11.91
C THR A 132 4.30 -19.32 10.90
N ASP A 133 4.59 -19.07 9.61
CA ASP A 133 3.62 -18.95 8.52
C ASP A 133 2.60 -17.78 8.67
N GLY A 134 2.91 -16.82 9.55
CA GLY A 134 2.20 -15.54 9.67
C GLY A 134 2.65 -14.57 8.58
N TYR A 135 1.76 -13.69 8.12
CA TYR A 135 2.13 -12.67 7.13
C TYR A 135 2.99 -11.58 7.76
N CYS A 136 4.13 -11.30 7.12
CA CYS A 136 5.06 -10.26 7.57
C CYS A 136 4.40 -8.89 7.66
N LEU A 137 3.55 -8.52 6.69
CA LEU A 137 2.85 -7.23 6.73
C LEU A 137 1.97 -7.07 7.98
N ILE A 138 1.32 -8.16 8.43
CA ILE A 138 0.48 -8.16 9.65
C ILE A 138 1.37 -8.04 10.88
N GLU A 139 2.45 -8.82 10.97
CA GLU A 139 3.45 -8.71 12.05
C GLU A 139 3.99 -7.27 12.17
N SER A 140 4.41 -6.68 11.05
CA SER A 140 4.89 -5.30 10.97
C SER A 140 3.83 -4.29 11.41
N TYR A 141 2.58 -4.46 10.97
CA TYR A 141 1.47 -3.59 11.35
C TYR A 141 1.18 -3.67 12.84
N THR A 142 1.08 -4.87 13.41
CA THR A 142 0.80 -5.06 14.83
C THR A 142 1.93 -4.50 15.69
N ALA A 143 3.19 -4.70 15.29
CA ALA A 143 4.35 -4.10 15.97
C ALA A 143 4.31 -2.56 15.90
N ALA A 144 4.06 -1.98 14.72
CA ALA A 144 3.93 -0.54 14.55
C ALA A 144 2.79 0.03 15.40
N LYS A 145 1.62 -0.63 15.40
CA LYS A 145 0.47 -0.25 16.22
C LYS A 145 0.86 -0.22 17.71
N GLN A 146 1.52 -1.25 18.22
CA GLN A 146 1.97 -1.29 19.61
C GLN A 146 2.97 -0.16 19.92
N ILE A 147 3.90 0.12 19.01
CA ILE A 147 4.87 1.21 19.16
C ILE A 147 4.15 2.57 19.28
N PHE A 148 3.19 2.83 18.40
CA PHE A 148 2.48 4.12 18.37
C PHE A 148 1.43 4.27 19.45
N ASP A 149 0.72 3.19 19.83
CA ASP A 149 -0.27 3.21 20.91
C ASP A 149 0.39 3.46 22.28
N ASN A 150 1.63 3.02 22.46
CA ASN A 150 2.40 3.22 23.69
C ASN A 150 3.23 4.53 23.69
N ALA A 151 3.21 5.28 22.60
CA ALA A 151 3.95 6.53 22.52
C ALA A 151 3.32 7.59 23.46
N PRO A 152 4.14 8.39 24.18
CA PRO A 152 3.68 9.61 24.83
C PRO A 152 2.79 10.45 23.91
N LYS A 153 1.65 10.90 24.45
CA LYS A 153 0.78 11.85 23.75
C LYS A 153 1.63 13.06 23.35
N ASP A 154 1.52 13.48 22.09
CA ASP A 154 2.28 14.57 21.46
C ASP A 154 3.73 14.26 21.04
N GLN A 155 4.23 13.03 21.23
CA GLN A 155 5.53 12.65 20.66
C GLN A 155 5.45 12.57 19.12
N SER A 156 6.45 13.15 18.45
CA SER A 156 6.52 13.07 16.99
C SER A 156 6.75 11.63 16.53
N PRO A 157 6.17 11.19 15.39
CA PRO A 157 6.34 9.83 14.90
C PRO A 157 7.80 9.40 14.69
N ILE A 158 8.67 10.34 14.32
CA ILE A 158 10.10 10.10 14.12
C ILE A 158 10.76 9.74 15.46
N LEU A 159 10.49 10.53 16.52
CA LEU A 159 11.02 10.24 17.85
C LEU A 159 10.46 8.91 18.38
N THR A 160 9.19 8.61 18.12
CA THR A 160 8.57 7.34 18.48
C THR A 160 9.29 6.17 17.79
N PHE A 161 9.56 6.27 16.49
CA PHE A 161 10.29 5.25 15.75
C PHE A 161 11.72 5.06 16.27
N VAL A 162 12.44 6.15 16.52
CA VAL A 162 13.81 6.11 17.05
C VAL A 162 13.84 5.45 18.44
N GLY A 163 12.86 5.75 19.29
CA GLY A 163 12.72 5.17 20.63
C GLY A 163 12.18 3.74 20.67
N ALA A 164 11.68 3.21 19.55
CA ALA A 164 11.10 1.87 19.53
C ALA A 164 12.16 0.78 19.79
N PRO A 165 11.82 -0.33 20.46
CA PRO A 165 12.72 -1.48 20.62
C PRO A 165 13.29 -1.98 19.29
N LYS A 166 14.56 -2.37 19.25
CA LYS A 166 15.19 -2.87 18.02
C LYS A 166 14.53 -4.15 17.55
N GLU A 167 14.12 -5.00 18.46
CA GLU A 167 13.51 -6.31 18.23
C GLU A 167 12.14 -6.19 17.55
N GLN A 168 11.45 -5.04 17.70
CA GLN A 168 10.16 -4.78 17.05
C GLN A 168 10.30 -4.15 15.65
N VAL A 169 11.44 -3.53 15.35
CA VAL A 169 11.66 -2.82 14.07
C VAL A 169 12.60 -3.60 13.15
N CYS A 170 13.66 -4.17 13.70
CA CYS A 170 14.72 -4.83 12.95
C CYS A 170 14.44 -6.34 12.79
N THR A 171 13.20 -6.70 12.44
CA THR A 171 12.80 -8.08 12.22
C THR A 171 13.16 -8.57 10.81
N PRO A 172 13.26 -9.89 10.58
CA PRO A 172 13.40 -10.44 9.24
C PRO A 172 12.28 -9.99 8.29
N CYS A 173 11.05 -9.86 8.79
CA CYS A 173 9.91 -9.36 8.02
C CYS A 173 10.10 -7.92 7.56
N ASN A 174 10.42 -7.01 8.49
CA ASN A 174 10.66 -5.61 8.13
C ASN A 174 11.87 -5.46 7.19
N LYS A 175 12.90 -6.29 7.39
CA LYS A 175 14.05 -6.35 6.48
C LYS A 175 13.62 -6.73 5.06
N ALA A 176 12.84 -7.81 4.91
CA ALA A 176 12.37 -8.26 3.60
C ALA A 176 11.53 -7.20 2.90
N ILE A 177 10.55 -6.61 3.59
CA ILE A 177 9.69 -5.55 3.05
C ILE A 177 10.54 -4.34 2.62
N ALA A 178 11.41 -3.84 3.50
CA ALA A 178 12.21 -2.65 3.22
C ALA A 178 13.19 -2.87 2.06
N ASN A 179 13.82 -4.05 1.97
CA ASN A 179 14.66 -4.41 0.83
C ASN A 179 13.88 -4.50 -0.48
N THR A 180 12.66 -5.03 -0.46
CA THR A 180 11.80 -5.10 -1.65
C THR A 180 11.50 -3.71 -2.20
N PHE A 181 11.08 -2.76 -1.36
CA PHE A 181 10.84 -1.38 -1.80
C PHE A 181 12.13 -0.64 -2.18
N ASN A 182 13.23 -0.85 -1.45
CA ASN A 182 14.53 -0.25 -1.76
C ASN A 182 15.05 -0.72 -3.13
N ASN A 183 14.98 -2.02 -3.40
CA ASN A 183 15.42 -2.60 -4.67
C ASN A 183 14.53 -2.18 -5.83
N TYR A 184 13.21 -2.07 -5.59
CA TYR A 184 12.28 -1.53 -6.57
C TYR A 184 12.64 -0.08 -6.94
N GLN A 185 12.86 0.80 -5.95
CA GLN A 185 13.25 2.19 -6.21
C GLN A 185 14.57 2.32 -6.97
N LYS A 186 15.56 1.45 -6.70
CA LYS A 186 16.83 1.45 -7.45
C LYS A 186 16.63 1.16 -8.93
N GLN A 187 15.61 0.37 -9.28
CA GLN A 187 15.27 0.04 -10.67
C GLN A 187 14.28 1.04 -11.30
N HIS A 188 13.51 1.74 -10.45
CA HIS A 188 12.50 2.73 -10.80
C HIS A 188 12.73 4.00 -9.97
N PRO A 189 13.67 4.89 -10.36
CA PRO A 189 13.97 6.10 -9.59
C PRO A 189 12.77 7.04 -9.42
N GLU A 190 11.81 6.98 -10.34
CA GLU A 190 10.53 7.68 -10.30
C GLU A 190 9.51 7.05 -9.33
N ALA A 191 9.82 5.87 -8.77
CA ALA A 191 8.95 5.27 -7.76
C ALA A 191 8.74 6.25 -6.61
N PHE A 192 7.48 6.33 -6.14
CA PHE A 192 7.02 7.20 -5.06
C PHE A 192 6.91 8.70 -5.38
N THR A 193 7.31 9.19 -6.56
CA THR A 193 7.15 10.63 -6.89
C THR A 193 5.68 11.06 -6.97
N ASP A 194 4.80 10.10 -7.29
CA ASP A 194 3.37 10.32 -7.41
C ASP A 194 2.62 10.18 -6.06
N ILE A 195 3.35 9.85 -4.97
CA ILE A 195 2.77 9.85 -3.63
C ILE A 195 2.69 11.29 -3.14
N LYS A 196 1.46 11.78 -2.97
CA LYS A 196 1.17 13.09 -2.39
C LYS A 196 1.88 13.27 -1.04
N ASP A 197 2.49 14.45 -0.85
CA ASP A 197 3.25 14.84 0.34
C ASP A 197 4.50 13.97 0.63
N TYR A 198 4.99 13.22 -0.35
CA TYR A 198 6.19 12.40 -0.26
C TYR A 198 7.22 12.85 -1.29
N ASN A 199 8.50 12.87 -0.92
CA ASN A 199 9.60 13.24 -1.81
C ASN A 199 10.84 12.38 -1.54
N ASP A 200 11.87 12.52 -2.38
CA ASP A 200 13.11 11.76 -2.27
C ASP A 200 13.78 11.89 -0.89
N LYS A 201 13.67 13.04 -0.23
CA LYS A 201 14.22 13.25 1.11
C LYS A 201 13.48 12.40 2.15
N ASP A 202 12.17 12.21 2.01
CA ASP A 202 11.41 11.31 2.89
C ASP A 202 11.87 9.85 2.74
N VAL A 203 12.19 9.43 1.52
CA VAL A 203 12.78 8.10 1.27
C VAL A 203 14.14 7.97 1.93
N GLU A 204 15.04 8.93 1.70
CA GLU A 204 16.40 8.90 2.25
C GLU A 204 16.40 9.01 3.78
N ASN A 205 15.47 9.78 4.36
CA ASN A 205 15.26 9.82 5.81
C ASN A 205 14.82 8.45 6.34
N ALA A 206 13.89 7.77 5.66
CA ALA A 206 13.43 6.44 6.07
C ALA A 206 14.57 5.40 5.99
N LYS A 207 15.36 5.42 4.91
CA LYS A 207 16.55 4.56 4.75
C LYS A 207 17.56 4.83 5.86
N SER A 208 17.91 6.10 6.08
CA SER A 208 18.86 6.51 7.11
C SER A 208 18.39 6.11 8.52
N ALA A 209 17.10 6.25 8.81
CA ALA A 209 16.52 5.84 10.08
C ALA A 209 16.59 4.32 10.29
N LEU A 210 16.29 3.53 9.25
CA LEU A 210 16.40 2.07 9.29
C LEU A 210 17.85 1.62 9.44
N THR A 211 18.78 2.17 8.64
CA THR A 211 20.22 1.88 8.75
C THR A 211 20.78 2.28 10.10
N GLY A 212 20.42 3.46 10.62
CA GLY A 212 20.86 3.91 11.95
C GLY A 212 20.36 3.01 13.08
N LYS A 213 19.13 2.48 12.96
CA LYS A 213 18.53 1.63 13.99
C LYS A 213 18.97 0.16 13.89
N CYS A 214 18.99 -0.38 12.67
CA CYS A 214 19.14 -1.80 12.38
C CYS A 214 20.51 -2.19 11.77
N GLY A 215 21.36 -1.23 11.44
CA GLY A 215 22.67 -1.43 10.83
C GLY A 215 22.64 -1.42 9.29
N GLU A 216 23.81 -1.23 8.68
CA GLU A 216 23.96 -1.12 7.21
C GLU A 216 23.48 -2.37 6.47
N SER A 217 23.67 -3.56 7.04
CA SER A 217 23.23 -4.82 6.43
C SER A 217 21.70 -5.01 6.37
N PHE A 218 20.92 -4.04 6.85
CA PHE A 218 19.47 -4.10 6.85
C PHE A 218 18.85 -3.72 5.49
N LEU A 219 19.51 -2.88 4.68
CA LEU A 219 18.98 -2.35 3.40
C LEU A 219 19.91 -2.61 2.20
#